data_AF-A0A526RTA6-F1
#
_entry.id   AF-A0A526RTA6-F1
#
_cell.length_a   1.000
_cell.length_b   1.000
_cell.length_c   1.000
_cell.angle_alpha   90.00
_cell.angle_beta   90.00
_cell.angle_gamma   90.00
#
_symmetry.space_group_name_H-M   'P 1'
#
loop_
_entity.id
_entity.type
_entity.pdbx_description
1 polymer ?
#
loop_
_entity_poly.entity_id
_entity_poly.type
_entity_poly.pdbx_seq_one_letter_code
_entity_poly.pdbx_strand_id
1 'polypeptide(L)'
;KKISALGYKPVGFATFESLCGWIESGKAADLMILGRAPFLERGQAEPVCPTLMAVPVIVVGEIDPMPVTSANQALVLWLAKPVSSRTMEHAVRTMMMA
;
A
#
# COMPACT_ATOMS: atom_id res chain seq x y z
N LYS A 1 -15.01 -8.73 -2.74
CA LYS A 1 -15.84 -7.52 -2.93
C LYS A 1 -14.90 -6.33 -3.16
N LYS A 2 -15.23 -5.42 -4.09
CA LYS A 2 -14.38 -4.27 -4.47
C LYS A 2 -14.29 -3.26 -3.31
N ILE A 3 -13.14 -2.62 -3.12
CA ILE A 3 -12.89 -1.57 -2.10
C ILE A 3 -13.95 -0.45 -2.16
N SER A 4 -14.52 -0.20 -3.34
CA SER A 4 -15.63 0.74 -3.55
C SER A 4 -16.89 0.41 -2.73
N ALA A 5 -17.11 -0.85 -2.36
CA ALA A 5 -18.23 -1.25 -1.50
C ALA A 5 -18.08 -0.76 -0.05
N LEU A 6 -16.88 -0.29 0.33
CA LEU A 6 -16.61 0.30 1.64
C LEU A 6 -16.75 1.84 1.63
N GLY A 7 -17.15 2.45 0.50
CA GLY A 7 -17.31 3.90 0.36
C GLY A 7 -16.04 4.65 -0.09
N TYR A 8 -14.93 3.96 -0.31
CA TYR A 8 -13.69 4.55 -0.81
C TYR A 8 -13.63 4.59 -2.34
N LYS A 9 -12.84 5.51 -2.90
CA LYS A 9 -12.59 5.61 -4.34
C LYS A 9 -11.30 4.85 -4.71
N PRO A 10 -11.38 3.62 -5.26
CA PRO A 10 -10.17 2.90 -5.66
C PRO A 10 -9.55 3.54 -6.91
N VAL A 11 -8.22 3.69 -6.89
CA VAL A 11 -7.41 3.99 -8.07
C VAL A 11 -6.39 2.86 -8.21
N GLY A 12 -6.37 2.20 -9.36
CA GLY A 12 -5.49 1.07 -9.63
C GLY A 12 -4.36 1.47 -10.57
N PHE A 13 -3.17 0.94 -10.30
CA PHE A 13 -1.98 1.14 -11.12
C PHE A 13 -1.39 -0.21 -11.48
N ALA A 14 -1.00 -0.38 -12.74
CA ALA A 14 -0.33 -1.59 -13.21
C ALA A 14 1.19 -1.53 -13.01
N THR A 15 1.76 -0.32 -12.95
CA THR A 15 3.21 -0.08 -12.85
C THR A 15 3.53 0.97 -11.78
N PHE A 16 4.76 0.91 -11.24
CA PHE A 16 5.25 1.91 -10.29
C PHE A 16 5.34 3.31 -10.90
N GLU A 17 5.81 3.40 -12.13
CA GLU A 17 5.87 4.67 -12.87
C GLU A 17 4.51 5.37 -12.96
N SER A 18 3.44 4.61 -13.24
CA SER A 18 2.08 5.18 -13.31
C SER A 18 1.57 5.68 -11.95
N LEU A 19 2.00 5.07 -10.85
CA LEU A 19 1.73 5.53 -9.51
C LEU A 19 2.52 6.81 -9.20
N CYS A 20 3.82 6.85 -9.52
CA CYS A 20 4.67 8.02 -9.31
C CYS A 20 4.14 9.23 -10.08
N GLY A 21 3.84 9.09 -11.37
CA GLY A 21 3.27 10.17 -12.17
C GLY A 21 1.91 10.65 -11.65
N TRP A 22 1.12 9.77 -11.02
CA TRP A 22 -0.14 10.17 -10.37
C TRP A 22 0.11 11.01 -9.11
N ILE A 23 1.09 10.64 -8.29
CA ILE A 23 1.47 11.41 -7.10
C ILE A 23 2.09 12.76 -7.48
N GLU A 24 2.99 12.75 -8.45
CA GLU A 24 3.63 13.96 -8.99
C GLU A 24 2.62 14.93 -9.63
N SER A 25 1.48 14.43 -10.11
CA SER A 25 0.36 15.28 -10.56
C SER A 25 -0.39 16.02 -9.41
N GLY A 26 0.13 15.94 -8.18
CA GLY A 26 -0.42 16.59 -6.99
C GLY A 26 -1.54 15.80 -6.32
N LYS A 27 -1.68 14.51 -6.65
CA LYS A 27 -2.70 13.64 -6.04
C LYS A 27 -2.10 12.85 -4.89
N ALA A 28 -2.89 12.65 -3.85
CA ALA A 28 -2.50 11.87 -2.69
C ALA A 28 -3.52 10.75 -2.48
N ALA A 29 -3.04 9.61 -1.99
CA ALA A 29 -3.88 8.51 -1.54
C ALA A 29 -3.95 8.54 -0.02
N ASP A 30 -5.12 8.25 0.54
CA ASP A 30 -5.30 8.11 1.99
C ASP A 30 -4.83 6.73 2.51
N LEU A 31 -4.77 5.75 1.61
CA LEU A 31 -4.36 4.37 1.89
C LEU A 31 -3.82 3.72 0.61
N MET A 32 -2.74 2.97 0.73
CA MET A 32 -2.16 2.20 -0.36
C MET A 32 -2.31 0.70 -0.13
N ILE A 33 -2.58 -0.04 -1.19
CA ILE A 33 -2.60 -1.51 -1.16
C ILE A 33 -1.67 -2.03 -2.25
N LEU A 34 -0.59 -2.71 -1.83
CA LEU A 34 0.45 -3.21 -2.72
C LEU A 34 0.39 -4.73 -2.79
N GLY A 35 0.31 -5.29 -4.00
CA GLY A 35 0.58 -6.70 -4.22
C GLY A 35 2.09 -6.93 -4.30
N ARG A 36 2.62 -7.99 -3.68
CA ARG A 36 4.05 -8.33 -3.78
C ARG A 36 4.40 -8.80 -5.21
N ALA A 37 4.89 -7.87 -6.04
CA ALA A 37 5.68 -7.99 -7.31
C ALA A 37 5.94 -6.55 -7.84
N PRO A 38 6.68 -6.31 -8.94
CA PRO A 38 8.06 -5.77 -8.99
C PRO A 38 8.33 -4.39 -8.32
N PHE A 39 7.35 -3.77 -7.65
CA PHE A 39 7.49 -2.50 -6.92
C PHE A 39 8.63 -2.50 -5.87
N LEU A 40 9.08 -3.70 -5.45
CA LEU A 40 10.05 -3.93 -4.39
C LEU A 40 11.31 -4.65 -4.89
N GLU A 41 11.52 -4.77 -6.20
CA GLU A 41 12.80 -5.25 -6.71
C GLU A 41 13.91 -4.31 -6.22
N ARG A 42 14.97 -4.91 -5.67
CA ARG A 42 15.97 -4.38 -4.73
C ARG A 42 16.81 -3.17 -5.24
N GLY A 43 16.42 -2.54 -6.34
CA GLY A 43 17.07 -1.37 -6.93
C GLY A 43 16.12 -0.24 -7.36
N GLN A 44 14.80 -0.37 -7.19
CA GLN A 44 13.84 0.71 -7.49
C GLN A 44 13.31 1.41 -6.22
N ALA A 45 13.79 1.02 -5.05
CA ALA A 45 13.38 1.56 -3.75
C ALA A 45 14.10 2.88 -3.36
N GLU A 46 14.90 3.46 -4.24
CA GLU A 46 15.48 4.80 -4.05
C GLU A 46 14.95 5.76 -5.12
N PRO A 47 14.28 6.88 -4.77
CA PRO A 47 13.68 7.27 -3.50
C PRO A 47 12.17 6.97 -3.54
N VAL A 48 11.69 6.07 -2.68
CA VAL A 48 10.25 6.05 -2.36
C VAL A 48 9.88 7.46 -1.91
N CYS A 49 9.04 8.16 -2.69
CA CYS A 49 8.70 9.56 -2.44
C CYS A 49 8.39 9.76 -0.94
N PRO A 50 8.86 10.82 -0.28
CA PRO A 50 8.51 11.10 1.12
C PRO A 50 6.99 11.06 1.37
N THR A 51 6.21 11.42 0.35
CA THR A 51 4.74 11.30 0.32
C THR A 51 4.24 9.88 0.50
N LEU A 52 4.91 8.88 -0.08
CA LEU A 52 4.58 7.46 0.10
C LEU A 52 4.88 6.97 1.52
N MET A 53 5.91 7.55 2.16
CA MET A 53 6.33 7.18 3.51
C MET A 53 5.35 7.66 4.59
N ALA A 54 4.53 8.66 4.28
CA ALA A 54 3.53 9.23 5.19
C ALA A 54 2.14 8.58 5.05
N VAL A 55 1.93 7.77 4.02
CA VAL A 55 0.63 7.14 3.73
C VAL A 55 0.60 5.74 4.32
N PRO A 56 -0.47 5.34 5.03
CA PRO A 56 -0.67 3.96 5.45
C PRO A 56 -0.63 2.99 4.27
N VAL A 57 0.10 1.89 4.39
CA VAL A 57 0.31 0.88 3.35
C VAL A 57 -0.11 -0.51 3.83
N ILE A 58 -0.93 -1.21 3.05
CA ILE A 58 -1.23 -2.63 3.21
C ILE A 58 -0.45 -3.40 2.16
N VAL A 59 0.39 -4.35 2.57
CA VAL A 59 1.15 -5.21 1.67
C VAL A 59 0.54 -6.61 1.64
N VAL A 60 0.19 -7.09 0.46
CA VAL A 60 -0.47 -8.38 0.24
C VAL A 60 0.47 -9.36 -0.47
N GLY A 61 0.95 -10.37 0.24
CA GLY A 61 1.92 -11.34 -0.29
C GLY A 61 2.52 -12.22 0.80
N GLU A 62 3.52 -13.04 0.45
CA GLU A 62 4.29 -13.76 1.47
C GLU A 62 5.03 -12.78 2.39
N ILE A 63 5.02 -13.10 3.69
CA ILE A 63 5.72 -12.33 4.73
C ILE A 63 7.22 -12.62 4.58
N ASP A 64 7.92 -11.76 3.84
CA ASP A 64 9.37 -11.70 3.84
C ASP A 64 9.77 -10.49 4.71
N PRO A 65 10.84 -10.55 5.53
CA PRO A 65 11.37 -9.40 6.24
C PRO A 65 11.80 -8.28 5.27
N MET A 66 10.83 -7.47 4.85
CA MET A 66 11.10 -6.12 4.34
C MET A 66 11.91 -5.37 5.41
N PRO A 67 12.93 -4.59 5.04
CA PRO A 67 13.59 -3.71 5.99
C PRO A 67 12.62 -2.59 6.39
N VAL A 68 11.78 -2.87 7.39
CA VAL A 68 10.92 -1.86 8.00
C VAL A 68 11.82 -1.02 8.92
N THR A 69 12.18 0.17 8.47
CA THR A 69 12.82 1.15 9.34
C THR A 69 11.85 1.52 10.47
N SER A 70 12.37 1.79 11.67
CA SER A 70 11.54 2.05 12.87
C SER A 70 10.53 3.19 12.67
N ALA A 71 10.80 4.14 11.76
CA ALA A 71 9.90 5.24 11.41
C ALA A 71 8.65 4.80 10.62
N ASN A 72 8.71 3.69 9.89
CA ASN A 72 7.63 3.22 9.00
C ASN A 72 6.77 2.10 9.59
N GLN A 73 7.15 1.53 10.75
CA GLN A 73 6.48 0.37 11.32
C GLN A 73 5.00 0.61 11.64
N ALA A 74 4.64 1.83 12.04
CA ALA A 74 3.26 2.18 12.37
C ALA A 74 2.34 2.30 11.14
N LEU A 75 2.90 2.47 9.94
CA LEU A 75 2.16 2.74 8.71
C LEU A 75 2.13 1.54 7.76
N VAL A 76 2.63 0.37 8.14
CA VAL A 76 2.66 -0.81 7.26
C VAL A 76 1.98 -2.01 7.88
N LEU A 77 0.93 -2.53 7.21
CA LEU A 77 0.23 -3.75 7.58
C LEU A 77 0.47 -4.86 6.55
N TRP A 78 0.95 -6.02 7.01
CA TRP A 78 1.24 -7.17 6.16
C TRP A 78 0.10 -8.18 6.19
N LEU A 79 -0.37 -8.59 5.01
CA LEU A 79 -1.40 -9.62 4.84
C LEU A 79 -0.87 -10.77 3.99
N ALA A 80 -0.76 -11.94 4.61
CA ALA A 80 -0.43 -13.18 3.92
C ALA A 80 -1.54 -13.59 2.95
N LYS A 81 -1.18 -14.00 1.73
CA LYS A 81 -2.14 -14.64 0.82
C LYS A 81 -2.44 -16.07 1.30
N PRO A 82 -3.68 -16.56 1.13
CA PRO A 82 -4.84 -15.89 0.54
C PRO A 82 -5.53 -14.92 1.51
N VAL A 83 -5.97 -13.75 1.01
CA VAL A 83 -6.67 -12.74 1.82
C VAL A 83 -8.18 -12.82 1.57
N SER A 84 -8.96 -13.04 2.64
CA SER A 84 -10.42 -13.02 2.55
C SER A 84 -10.96 -11.59 2.40
N SER A 85 -12.17 -11.42 1.86
CA SER A 85 -12.80 -10.09 1.78
C SER A 85 -13.01 -9.46 3.16
N ARG A 86 -13.30 -10.26 4.20
CA ARG A 86 -13.44 -9.77 5.58
C ARG A 86 -12.12 -9.30 6.16
N THR A 87 -11.04 -10.06 5.91
CA THR A 87 -9.68 -9.69 6.33
C THR A 87 -9.25 -8.38 5.68
N MET A 88 -9.49 -8.23 4.38
CA MET A 88 -9.20 -6.99 3.66
C MET A 88 -10.02 -5.81 4.18
N GLU A 89 -11.31 -5.99 4.42
CA GLU A 89 -12.16 -4.95 5.00
C GLU A 89 -11.68 -4.50 6.38
N HIS A 90 -11.35 -5.47 7.25
CA HIS A 90 -10.83 -5.18 8.58
C HIS A 90 -9.51 -4.41 8.50
N ALA A 91 -8.58 -4.86 7.65
CA ALA A 91 -7.29 -4.20 7.42
C ALA A 91 -7.44 -2.74 6.96
N VAL A 92 -8.32 -2.49 5.98
CA VAL A 92 -8.62 -1.13 5.50
C VAL A 92 -9.17 -0.26 6.63
N ARG A 93 -10.12 -0.77 7.41
CA ARG A 93 -10.70 -0.04 8.55
C ARG A 93 -9.66 0.30 9.62
N THR A 94 -8.79 -0.66 9.96
CA THR A 94 -7.74 -0.46 10.97
C THR A 94 -6.77 0.63 10.54
N MET A 95 -6.34 0.64 9.27
CA MET A 95 -5.36 1.60 8.77
C MET A 95 -5.96 3.00 8.54
N MET A 96 -7.27 3.12 8.33
CA MET A 96 -7.97 4.38 8.08
C MET A 96 -8.54 5.05 9.34
N MET A 97 -8.54 4.35 10.48
CA MET A 97 -8.99 4.89 11.78
C MET A 97 -7.84 5.18 12.75
N ALA A 98 -6.61 4.85 12.38
CA ALA A 98 -5.39 5.14 13.15
C ALA A 98 -4.92 6.58 12.89
#